data_AF-X1Q931-F1
#
_entry.id   AF-X1Q931-F1
#
_cell.length_a   1.000
_cell.length_b   1.000
_cell.length_c   1.000
_cell.angle_alpha   90.00
_cell.angle_beta   90.00
_cell.angle_gamma   90.00
#
_symmetry.space_group_name_H-M   'P 1'
#
loop_
_entity.id
_entity.type
_entity.pdbx_description
1 polymer ?
#
loop_
_entity_poly.entity_id
_entity_poly.type
_entity_poly.pdbx_seq_one_letter_code
_entity_poly.pdbx_strand_id
1 'polypeptide(L)'
;PDEFLVSGESLIRNLIIGHQIARKFGRVMKAGYIPDPFGHVAQLPQIIQGFEIPSILFWRGFGNEFEENNLNMEYIWNAPGNAASLIGIHLIYGYGSLESLNGKLIKGQYKPALRKIKLKVENFEKYIATPNVLLNNGSDHHEARPEIPEIVKQWDILHPDKKLKQADFEHYVNKVLESNPKLKEFQGELRGGRYAHLLSGVFSTRMWIKQRNTAIEYLYEKYSEPLSTITWILDKHNEFIYPKDYILSGLKWLQKCAPHDSICGCSVDQVHD
;
A
#
# COMPACT_ATOMS: atom_id res chain seq x y z
N PRO A 1 6.64 1.79 3.06
CA PRO A 1 7.86 2.63 3.15
C PRO A 1 7.73 3.81 2.19
N ASP A 2 8.58 4.83 2.28
CA ASP A 2 8.77 5.72 1.12
C ASP A 2 9.62 4.99 0.07
N GLU A 3 9.12 4.87 -1.15
CA GLU A 3 9.71 4.00 -2.17
C GLU A 3 10.98 4.57 -2.81
N PHE A 4 11.15 5.89 -2.77
CA PHE A 4 12.30 6.57 -3.39
C PHE A 4 13.47 6.74 -2.42
N LEU A 5 13.22 6.66 -1.11
CA LEU A 5 14.21 6.93 -0.06
C LEU A 5 14.83 5.68 0.58
N VAL A 6 14.40 4.49 0.15
CA VAL A 6 14.99 3.21 0.56
C VAL A 6 15.51 2.45 -0.65
N SER A 7 16.41 1.48 -0.45
CA SER A 7 16.91 0.64 -1.53
C SER A 7 15.83 -0.29 -2.10
N GLY A 8 16.03 -0.75 -3.32
CA GLY A 8 15.17 -1.79 -3.92
C GLY A 8 15.17 -3.09 -3.11
N GLU A 9 16.31 -3.47 -2.52
CA GLU A 9 16.39 -4.60 -1.60
C GLU A 9 15.54 -4.34 -0.35
N SER A 10 15.56 -3.14 0.23
CA SER A 10 14.70 -2.78 1.35
C SER A 10 13.22 -2.95 1.02
N LEU A 11 12.76 -2.63 -0.18
CA LEU A 11 11.38 -2.90 -0.61
C LEU A 11 11.08 -4.41 -0.65
N ILE A 12 12.00 -5.22 -1.19
CA ILE A 12 11.88 -6.68 -1.25
C ILE A 12 11.90 -7.29 0.17
N ARG A 13 12.83 -6.85 1.03
CA ARG A 13 12.95 -7.33 2.41
C ARG A 13 11.73 -6.97 3.25
N ASN A 14 11.12 -5.81 3.03
CA ASN A 14 9.85 -5.44 3.65
C ASN A 14 8.77 -6.50 3.36
N LEU A 15 8.63 -6.92 2.09
CA LEU A 15 7.68 -7.96 1.70
C LEU A 15 8.05 -9.34 2.24
N ILE A 16 9.33 -9.76 2.19
CA ILE A 16 9.79 -11.04 2.75
C ILE A 16 9.48 -11.11 4.25
N ILE A 17 9.90 -10.10 5.01
CA ILE A 17 9.71 -10.05 6.47
C ILE A 17 8.22 -9.97 6.80
N GLY A 18 7.45 -9.15 6.07
CA GLY A 18 6.00 -9.06 6.23
C GLY A 18 5.30 -10.40 6.02
N HIS A 19 5.65 -11.14 4.96
CA HIS A 19 5.10 -12.48 4.70
C HIS A 19 5.46 -13.47 5.81
N GLN A 20 6.72 -13.46 6.28
CA GLN A 20 7.16 -14.33 7.37
C GLN A 20 6.40 -14.04 8.67
N ILE A 21 6.16 -12.75 8.99
CA ILE A 21 5.41 -12.36 10.18
C ILE A 21 3.94 -12.74 10.03
N ALA A 22 3.29 -12.36 8.93
CA ALA A 22 1.86 -12.62 8.71
C ALA A 22 1.52 -14.12 8.75
N ARG A 23 2.40 -15.00 8.22
CA ARG A 23 2.22 -16.46 8.30
C ARG A 23 2.19 -17.01 9.72
N LYS A 24 2.73 -16.31 10.71
CA LYS A 24 2.62 -16.71 12.13
C LYS A 24 1.22 -16.46 12.70
N PHE A 25 0.45 -15.57 12.08
CA PHE A 25 -0.89 -15.19 12.51
C PHE A 25 -1.99 -15.74 11.58
N GLY A 26 -1.62 -16.56 10.59
CA GLY A 26 -2.53 -17.14 9.62
C GLY A 26 -1.99 -17.01 8.20
N ARG A 27 -2.69 -16.28 7.34
CA ARG A 27 -2.34 -16.11 5.92
C ARG A 27 -1.92 -14.68 5.62
N VAL A 28 -1.17 -14.51 4.53
CA VAL A 28 -0.88 -13.19 3.96
C VAL A 28 -2.07 -12.75 3.12
N MET A 29 -2.52 -11.51 3.31
CA MET A 29 -3.50 -10.89 2.41
C MET A 29 -2.81 -10.54 1.10
N LYS A 30 -3.27 -11.10 -0.02
CA LYS A 30 -2.72 -10.83 -1.37
C LYS A 30 -3.36 -9.58 -1.98
N ALA A 31 -3.21 -8.46 -1.28
CA ALA A 31 -3.55 -7.13 -1.77
C ALA A 31 -2.44 -6.17 -1.34
N GLY A 32 -1.71 -5.60 -2.31
CA GLY A 32 -0.68 -4.61 -2.02
C GLY A 32 -1.36 -3.35 -1.47
N TYR A 33 -0.91 -2.86 -0.32
CA TYR A 33 -1.51 -1.69 0.31
C TYR A 33 -0.41 -0.72 0.71
N ILE A 34 -0.31 0.38 -0.04
CA ILE A 34 0.66 1.44 0.21
C ILE A 34 -0.04 2.78 -0.06
N PRO A 35 -0.98 3.16 0.84
CA PRO A 35 -1.92 4.23 0.56
C PRO A 35 -1.23 5.59 0.45
N ASP A 36 -0.24 5.88 1.30
CA ASP A 36 0.23 7.25 1.50
C ASP A 36 1.73 7.53 1.27
N PRO A 37 2.50 6.76 0.47
CA PRO A 37 3.86 7.15 0.15
C PRO A 37 3.85 8.34 -0.83
N PHE A 38 5.00 9.00 -0.94
CA PHE A 38 5.16 10.26 -1.67
C PHE A 38 5.52 10.05 -3.13
N GLY A 39 4.76 9.16 -3.76
CA GLY A 39 4.90 8.70 -5.14
C GLY A 39 5.35 7.24 -5.20
N HIS A 40 5.40 6.71 -6.42
CA HIS A 40 5.70 5.29 -6.61
C HIS A 40 6.70 5.02 -7.74
N VAL A 41 7.60 4.07 -7.51
CA VAL A 41 8.64 3.68 -8.47
C VAL A 41 8.03 2.84 -9.61
N ALA A 42 8.57 2.98 -10.82
CA ALA A 42 8.03 2.28 -12.00
C ALA A 42 8.14 0.75 -11.91
N GLN A 43 9.09 0.23 -11.12
CA GLN A 43 9.31 -1.21 -10.95
C GLN A 43 8.39 -1.86 -9.91
N LEU A 44 7.54 -1.09 -9.23
CA LEU A 44 6.67 -1.62 -8.18
C LEU A 44 5.75 -2.76 -8.67
N PRO A 45 5.18 -2.74 -9.90
CA PRO A 45 4.46 -3.89 -10.45
C PRO A 45 5.28 -5.19 -10.45
N GLN A 46 6.55 -5.11 -10.85
CA GLN A 46 7.46 -6.26 -10.86
C GLN A 46 7.74 -6.79 -9.47
N ILE A 47 8.04 -5.89 -8.53
CA ILE A 47 8.33 -6.27 -7.15
C ILE A 47 7.11 -6.96 -6.54
N ILE A 48 5.94 -6.34 -6.62
CA ILE A 48 4.71 -6.83 -5.96
C ILE A 48 4.23 -8.14 -6.59
N GLN A 49 4.27 -8.26 -7.91
CA GLN A 49 3.92 -9.50 -8.60
C GLN A 49 4.87 -10.66 -8.25
N GLY A 50 6.16 -10.39 -8.01
CA GLY A 50 7.13 -11.37 -7.53
C GLY A 50 6.77 -12.02 -6.19
N PHE A 51 5.88 -11.41 -5.41
CA PHE A 51 5.30 -11.97 -4.19
C PHE A 51 3.89 -12.53 -4.38
N GLU A 52 3.48 -12.77 -5.64
CA GLU A 52 2.15 -13.29 -6.01
C GLU A 52 1.01 -12.40 -5.51
N ILE A 53 1.25 -11.09 -5.43
CA ILE A 53 0.23 -10.11 -5.08
C ILE A 53 -0.28 -9.52 -6.40
N PRO A 54 -1.56 -9.74 -6.77
CA PRO A 54 -2.09 -9.39 -8.09
C PRO A 54 -2.47 -7.92 -8.24
N SER A 55 -2.41 -7.13 -7.17
CA SER A 55 -2.85 -5.74 -7.18
C SER A 55 -2.11 -4.87 -6.18
N ILE A 56 -2.20 -3.56 -6.38
CA ILE A 56 -1.74 -2.58 -5.40
C ILE A 56 -2.72 -1.41 -5.30
N LEU A 57 -3.03 -0.99 -4.08
CA LEU A 57 -3.88 0.14 -3.76
C LEU A 57 -3.03 1.29 -3.20
N PHE A 58 -3.22 2.49 -3.74
CA PHE A 58 -2.50 3.68 -3.33
C PHE A 58 -3.32 4.96 -3.59
N TRP A 59 -3.02 6.05 -2.89
CA TRP A 59 -3.71 7.33 -3.06
C TRP A 59 -2.95 8.34 -3.92
N ARG A 60 -1.63 8.45 -3.76
CA ARG A 60 -0.84 9.53 -4.38
C ARG A 60 -0.21 9.10 -5.69
N GLY A 61 0.23 10.08 -6.48
CA GLY A 61 1.14 9.83 -7.61
C GLY A 61 0.56 10.06 -8.99
N PHE A 62 -0.76 10.24 -9.12
CA PHE A 62 -1.35 10.64 -10.39
C PHE A 62 -1.40 12.17 -10.58
N GLY A 63 -0.99 12.58 -11.78
CA GLY A 63 -1.10 13.91 -12.36
C GLY A 63 -2.17 13.95 -13.45
N ASN A 64 -1.91 14.69 -14.52
CA ASN A 64 -2.80 14.78 -15.68
C ASN A 64 -2.90 13.45 -16.44
N GLU A 65 -1.90 12.58 -16.31
CA GLU A 65 -1.81 11.31 -17.02
C GLU A 65 -2.99 10.39 -16.71
N PHE A 66 -3.67 10.55 -15.56
CA PHE A 66 -4.90 9.81 -15.26
C PHE A 66 -6.03 10.13 -16.24
N GLU A 67 -6.29 11.43 -16.48
CA GLU A 67 -7.28 11.87 -17.46
C GLU A 67 -6.81 11.69 -18.90
N GLU A 68 -5.54 11.98 -19.19
CA GLU A 68 -4.97 11.88 -20.55
C GLU A 68 -5.02 10.44 -21.08
N ASN A 69 -4.83 9.45 -20.21
CA ASN A 69 -4.96 8.03 -20.56
C ASN A 69 -6.39 7.49 -20.38
N ASN A 70 -7.34 8.34 -19.95
CA ASN A 70 -8.72 7.98 -19.66
C ASN A 70 -8.80 6.72 -18.77
N LEU A 71 -8.03 6.75 -17.67
CA LEU A 71 -7.95 5.65 -16.73
C LEU A 71 -9.20 5.59 -15.83
N ASN A 72 -9.53 4.36 -15.43
CA ASN A 72 -10.44 4.11 -14.32
C ASN A 72 -9.64 4.03 -13.00
N MET A 73 -10.34 4.00 -11.87
CA MET A 73 -9.72 3.73 -10.57
C MET A 73 -8.97 2.40 -10.59
N GLU A 74 -9.55 1.37 -11.20
CA GLU A 74 -8.88 0.12 -11.53
C GLU A 74 -8.25 0.23 -12.92
N TYR A 75 -6.96 -0.09 -13.04
CA TYR A 75 -6.23 -0.08 -14.31
C TYR A 75 -5.11 -1.12 -14.28
N ILE A 76 -4.54 -1.46 -15.43
CA ILE A 76 -3.35 -2.31 -15.49
C ILE A 76 -2.11 -1.44 -15.39
N TRP A 77 -1.28 -1.69 -14.38
CA TRP A 77 0.01 -1.02 -14.22
C TRP A 77 1.13 -1.95 -14.67
N ASN A 78 1.84 -1.52 -15.70
CA ASN A 78 2.94 -2.25 -16.32
C ASN A 78 4.28 -1.77 -15.77
N ALA A 79 5.15 -2.72 -15.41
CA ALA A 79 6.56 -2.44 -15.14
C ALA A 79 7.28 -2.06 -16.44
N PRO A 80 8.38 -1.28 -16.37
CA PRO A 80 9.29 -1.06 -17.48
C PRO A 80 9.73 -2.37 -18.15
N GLY A 81 9.88 -2.33 -19.48
CA GLY A 81 10.32 -3.49 -20.26
C GLY A 81 9.31 -4.64 -20.31
N ASN A 82 8.06 -4.42 -19.92
CA ASN A 82 7.00 -5.44 -19.84
C ASN A 82 7.37 -6.63 -18.93
N ALA A 83 8.20 -6.39 -17.92
CA ALA A 83 8.68 -7.44 -17.03
C ALA A 83 7.56 -8.05 -16.17
N ALA A 84 6.52 -7.27 -15.90
CA ALA A 84 5.41 -7.62 -15.03
C ALA A 84 4.24 -6.64 -15.21
N SER A 85 3.04 -7.10 -14.88
CA SER A 85 1.84 -6.27 -14.85
C SER A 85 0.95 -6.70 -13.69
N LEU A 86 0.28 -5.74 -13.06
CA LEU A 86 -0.71 -6.00 -12.01
C LEU A 86 -1.87 -5.00 -12.08
N ILE A 87 -2.89 -5.20 -11.26
CA ILE A 87 -3.99 -4.22 -11.13
C ILE A 87 -3.57 -3.09 -10.20
N GLY A 88 -3.41 -1.89 -10.74
CA GLY A 88 -3.33 -0.66 -9.97
C GLY A 88 -4.74 -0.20 -9.55
N ILE A 89 -4.89 0.20 -8.30
CA ILE A 89 -6.14 0.73 -7.74
C ILE A 89 -5.84 2.11 -7.15
N HIS A 90 -6.22 3.15 -7.89
CA HIS A 90 -6.09 4.53 -7.47
C HIS A 90 -7.23 4.90 -6.51
N LEU A 91 -6.89 5.17 -5.25
CA LEU A 91 -7.80 5.69 -4.24
C LEU A 91 -8.05 7.19 -4.48
N ILE A 92 -8.77 7.51 -5.56
CA ILE A 92 -8.93 8.88 -6.09
C ILE A 92 -9.44 9.93 -5.07
N TYR A 93 -10.15 9.48 -4.02
CA TYR A 93 -10.62 10.32 -2.91
C TYR A 93 -9.95 9.98 -1.57
N GLY A 94 -8.74 9.43 -1.60
CA GLY A 94 -7.98 9.02 -0.43
C GLY A 94 -8.39 7.67 0.15
N TYR A 95 -7.57 7.20 1.10
CA TYR A 95 -7.86 6.01 1.92
C TYR A 95 -8.83 6.31 3.08
N GLY A 96 -9.36 7.54 3.16
CA GLY A 96 -10.32 8.00 4.16
C GLY A 96 -11.72 8.28 3.62
N SER A 97 -12.17 7.60 2.55
CA SER A 97 -13.40 7.96 1.85
C SER A 97 -14.67 8.04 2.75
N LEU A 98 -14.71 7.27 3.84
CA LEU A 98 -15.75 7.27 4.88
C LEU A 98 -15.24 7.72 6.27
N GLU A 99 -14.06 8.35 6.36
CA GLU A 99 -13.42 8.72 7.63
C GLU A 99 -14.34 9.55 8.56
N SER A 100 -15.15 10.43 7.98
CA SER A 100 -16.02 11.38 8.66
C SER A 100 -17.48 10.93 8.62
N LEU A 101 -17.72 9.61 8.75
CA LEU A 101 -19.06 9.08 9.00
C LEU A 101 -19.63 9.63 10.30
N ASN A 102 -20.91 10.00 10.27
CA ASN A 102 -21.64 10.45 11.45
C ASN A 102 -22.52 9.30 11.95
N GLY A 103 -22.11 8.71 13.08
CA GLY A 103 -22.79 7.59 13.75
C GLY A 103 -24.03 8.01 14.57
N LYS A 104 -24.53 9.24 14.44
CA LYS A 104 -25.73 9.67 15.16
C LYS A 104 -26.95 8.86 14.75
N LEU A 105 -27.50 8.11 15.70
CA LEU A 105 -28.74 7.37 15.55
C LEU A 105 -29.94 8.31 15.65
N ILE A 106 -30.82 8.32 14.64
CA ILE A 106 -32.02 9.15 14.59
C ILE A 106 -33.23 8.26 14.32
N LYS A 107 -34.10 8.11 15.32
CA LYS A 107 -35.28 7.22 15.25
C LYS A 107 -34.90 5.80 14.82
N GLY A 108 -33.85 5.25 15.42
CA GLY A 108 -33.35 3.90 15.14
C GLY A 108 -32.56 3.75 13.83
N GLN A 109 -32.29 4.82 13.09
CA GLN A 109 -31.56 4.76 11.82
C GLN A 109 -30.32 5.65 11.80
N TYR A 110 -29.23 5.17 11.21
CA TYR A 110 -28.00 5.92 10.96
C TYR A 110 -28.14 6.80 9.70
N LYS A 111 -29.19 7.64 9.65
CA LYS A 111 -29.53 8.44 8.46
C LYS A 111 -28.37 9.28 7.92
N PRO A 112 -27.56 9.96 8.75
CA PRO A 112 -26.41 10.72 8.25
C PRO A 112 -25.36 9.84 7.56
N ALA A 113 -25.04 8.69 8.16
CA ALA A 113 -24.09 7.73 7.59
C ALA A 113 -24.57 7.18 6.24
N LEU A 114 -25.82 6.70 6.18
CA LEU A 114 -26.42 6.14 4.97
C LEU A 114 -26.45 7.15 3.81
N ARG A 115 -26.80 8.41 4.09
CA ARG A 115 -26.75 9.49 3.08
C ARG A 115 -25.34 9.74 2.56
N LYS A 116 -24.34 9.73 3.45
CA LYS A 116 -22.94 9.91 3.06
C LYS A 116 -22.43 8.75 2.21
N ILE A 117 -22.75 7.51 2.59
CA ILE A 117 -22.40 6.31 1.80
C ILE A 117 -23.00 6.43 0.40
N LYS A 118 -24.29 6.77 0.29
CA LYS A 118 -24.96 6.95 -1.00
C LYS A 118 -24.25 7.98 -1.89
N LEU A 119 -23.95 9.16 -1.33
CA LEU A 119 -23.24 10.21 -2.07
C LEU A 119 -21.84 9.75 -2.51
N LYS A 120 -21.11 9.02 -1.67
CA LYS A 120 -19.78 8.51 -2.02
C LYS A 120 -19.86 7.45 -3.11
N VAL A 121 -20.82 6.53 -3.05
CA VAL A 121 -21.08 5.55 -4.10
C VAL A 121 -21.34 6.24 -5.45
N GLU A 122 -22.26 7.20 -5.50
CA GLU A 122 -22.58 7.96 -6.73
C GLU A 122 -21.36 8.72 -7.30
N ASN A 123 -20.43 9.15 -6.45
CA ASN A 123 -19.20 9.80 -6.90
C ASN A 123 -18.19 8.80 -7.45
N PHE A 124 -18.00 7.66 -6.79
CA PHE A 124 -17.07 6.63 -7.24
C PHE A 124 -17.53 5.90 -8.52
N GLU A 125 -18.84 5.74 -8.71
CA GLU A 125 -19.42 5.12 -9.92
C GLU A 125 -18.99 5.78 -11.24
N LYS A 126 -18.51 7.03 -11.18
CA LYS A 126 -18.00 7.77 -12.35
C LYS A 126 -16.59 7.33 -12.78
N TYR A 127 -15.84 6.67 -11.91
CA TYR A 127 -14.42 6.36 -12.12
C TYR A 127 -14.10 4.87 -12.12
N ILE A 128 -14.99 4.01 -11.64
CA ILE A 128 -14.75 2.56 -11.57
C ILE A 128 -14.94 1.86 -12.93
N ALA A 129 -14.18 0.79 -13.15
CA ALA A 129 -14.30 -0.09 -14.31
C ALA A 129 -15.21 -1.31 -14.06
N THR A 130 -15.65 -1.53 -12.81
CA THR A 130 -16.45 -2.68 -12.38
C THR A 130 -17.69 -2.22 -11.62
N PRO A 131 -18.72 -3.06 -11.40
CA PRO A 131 -19.87 -2.69 -10.56
C PRO A 131 -19.53 -2.64 -9.05
N ASN A 132 -18.27 -2.81 -8.66
CA ASN A 132 -17.85 -2.86 -7.27
C ASN A 132 -17.24 -1.52 -6.85
N VAL A 133 -17.76 -0.92 -5.78
CA VAL A 133 -17.22 0.32 -5.20
C VAL A 133 -16.44 0.00 -3.93
N LEU A 134 -15.18 0.42 -3.86
CA LEU A 134 -14.39 0.37 -2.64
C LEU A 134 -14.67 1.61 -1.77
N LEU A 135 -15.13 1.39 -0.54
CA LEU A 135 -15.35 2.43 0.45
C LEU A 135 -14.42 2.20 1.65
N ASN A 136 -13.39 3.03 1.78
CA ASN A 136 -12.47 2.97 2.91
C ASN A 136 -13.08 3.60 4.17
N ASN A 137 -13.31 2.80 5.20
CA ASN A 137 -13.78 3.21 6.52
C ASN A 137 -12.63 3.23 7.54
N GLY A 138 -11.89 4.34 7.55
CA GLY A 138 -10.73 4.57 8.39
C GLY A 138 -10.06 5.88 7.98
N SER A 139 -9.04 6.30 8.71
CA SER A 139 -8.10 7.37 8.36
C SER A 139 -6.92 7.28 9.34
N ASP A 140 -6.05 8.27 9.33
CA ASP A 140 -4.90 8.33 10.23
C ASP A 140 -5.34 8.21 11.70
N HIS A 141 -4.82 7.18 12.36
CA HIS A 141 -5.03 6.92 13.79
C HIS A 141 -6.51 6.84 14.22
N HIS A 142 -7.44 6.55 13.29
CA HIS A 142 -8.85 6.40 13.61
C HIS A 142 -9.14 5.09 14.36
N GLU A 143 -10.03 5.17 15.35
CA GLU A 143 -10.58 3.99 16.02
C GLU A 143 -11.58 3.23 15.14
N ALA A 144 -11.66 1.92 15.37
CA ALA A 144 -12.68 1.09 14.75
C ALA A 144 -14.08 1.50 15.23
N ARG A 145 -15.02 1.59 14.29
CA ARG A 145 -16.39 2.04 14.54
C ARG A 145 -17.33 0.86 14.79
N PRO A 146 -17.87 0.67 16.01
CA PRO A 146 -18.73 -0.48 16.34
C PRO A 146 -20.08 -0.45 15.60
N GLU A 147 -20.52 0.69 15.10
CA GLU A 147 -21.82 0.86 14.41
C GLU A 147 -21.85 0.33 12.97
N ILE A 148 -20.70 0.00 12.37
CA ILE A 148 -20.61 -0.38 10.95
C ILE A 148 -21.49 -1.58 10.57
N PRO A 149 -21.53 -2.70 11.32
CA PRO A 149 -22.38 -3.83 10.97
C PRO A 149 -23.88 -3.47 10.88
N GLU A 150 -24.36 -2.61 11.77
CA GLU A 150 -25.76 -2.17 11.76
C GLU A 150 -26.02 -1.17 10.62
N ILE A 151 -25.08 -0.29 10.29
CA ILE A 151 -25.18 0.58 9.10
C ILE A 151 -25.29 -0.27 7.82
N VAL A 152 -24.47 -1.33 7.71
CA VAL A 152 -24.52 -2.27 6.57
C VAL A 152 -25.89 -2.93 6.46
N LYS A 153 -26.43 -3.44 7.57
CA LYS A 153 -27.76 -4.03 7.60
C LYS A 153 -28.85 -3.05 7.18
N GLN A 154 -28.81 -1.81 7.66
CA GLN A 154 -29.78 -0.77 7.28
C GLN A 154 -29.66 -0.38 5.81
N TRP A 155 -28.44 -0.34 5.27
CA TRP A 155 -28.21 -0.09 3.86
C TRP A 155 -28.89 -1.14 2.99
N ASP A 156 -28.67 -2.43 3.29
CA ASP A 156 -29.19 -3.55 2.50
C ASP A 156 -30.73 -3.64 2.50
N ILE A 157 -31.38 -3.16 3.57
CA ILE A 157 -32.84 -3.02 3.66
C ILE A 157 -33.34 -1.89 2.76
N LEU A 158 -32.62 -0.76 2.71
CA LEU A 158 -33.03 0.45 1.98
C LEU A 158 -32.70 0.39 0.49
N HIS A 159 -31.68 -0.38 0.10
CA HIS A 159 -31.18 -0.48 -1.27
C HIS A 159 -31.08 -1.96 -1.68
N PRO A 160 -32.21 -2.62 -2.00
CA PRO A 160 -32.21 -4.04 -2.35
C PRO A 160 -31.38 -4.36 -3.60
N ASP A 161 -31.18 -3.37 -4.48
CA ASP A 161 -30.43 -3.39 -5.73
C ASP A 161 -28.91 -3.16 -5.56
N LYS A 162 -28.47 -2.56 -4.45
CA LYS A 162 -27.04 -2.30 -4.16
C LYS A 162 -26.67 -2.86 -2.80
N LYS A 163 -25.85 -3.91 -2.78
CA LYS A 163 -25.40 -4.52 -1.52
C LYS A 163 -24.16 -3.82 -0.96
N LEU A 164 -24.19 -3.54 0.34
CA LEU A 164 -23.02 -3.06 1.07
C LEU A 164 -22.42 -4.21 1.87
N LYS A 165 -21.10 -4.36 1.82
CA LYS A 165 -20.41 -5.45 2.52
C LYS A 165 -19.18 -4.92 3.26
N GLN A 166 -19.07 -5.29 4.53
CA GLN A 166 -17.82 -5.13 5.27
C GLN A 166 -16.88 -6.28 4.87
N ALA A 167 -15.75 -5.94 4.26
CA ALA A 167 -14.77 -6.91 3.76
C ALA A 167 -13.35 -6.32 3.79
N ASP A 168 -12.35 -7.13 3.42
CA ASP A 168 -10.96 -6.71 3.27
C ASP A 168 -10.61 -6.32 1.81
N PHE A 169 -9.39 -5.83 1.60
CA PHE A 169 -8.94 -5.39 0.28
C PHE A 169 -8.80 -6.53 -0.72
N GLU A 170 -8.37 -7.71 -0.27
CA GLU A 170 -8.24 -8.87 -1.13
C GLU A 170 -9.61 -9.35 -1.63
N HIS A 171 -10.67 -9.23 -0.83
CA HIS A 171 -12.03 -9.47 -1.29
C HIS A 171 -12.43 -8.53 -2.43
N TYR A 172 -12.13 -7.23 -2.31
CA TYR A 172 -12.40 -6.26 -3.38
C TYR A 172 -11.59 -6.58 -4.65
N VAL A 173 -10.30 -6.89 -4.50
CA VAL A 173 -9.43 -7.28 -5.62
C VAL A 173 -9.97 -8.51 -6.34
N ASN A 174 -10.40 -9.53 -5.59
CA ASN A 174 -11.04 -10.72 -6.16
C ASN A 174 -12.32 -10.36 -6.92
N LYS A 175 -13.14 -9.43 -6.42
CA LYS A 175 -14.34 -8.96 -7.12
C LYS A 175 -14.03 -8.22 -8.43
N VAL A 176 -12.94 -7.45 -8.45
CA VAL A 176 -12.45 -6.80 -9.68
C VAL A 176 -12.01 -7.87 -10.69
N LEU A 177 -11.21 -8.85 -10.25
CA LEU A 177 -10.74 -9.96 -11.09
C LEU A 177 -11.88 -10.82 -11.64
N GLU A 178 -12.85 -11.20 -10.79
CA GLU A 178 -14.05 -11.97 -11.17
C GLU A 178 -14.92 -11.23 -12.19
N SER A 179 -14.93 -9.89 -12.16
CA SER A 179 -15.69 -9.07 -13.11
C SER A 179 -15.07 -9.04 -14.51
N ASN A 180 -13.81 -9.50 -14.64
CA ASN A 180 -13.03 -9.51 -15.88
C ASN A 180 -13.18 -8.24 -16.75
N PRO A 181 -12.95 -7.04 -16.18
CA PRO A 181 -13.14 -5.79 -16.90
C PRO A 181 -12.07 -5.58 -17.97
N LYS A 182 -12.41 -4.81 -19.01
CA LYS A 182 -11.42 -4.31 -19.97
C LYS A 182 -10.76 -3.06 -19.40
N LEU A 183 -9.64 -3.24 -18.72
CA LEU A 183 -8.88 -2.16 -18.09
C LEU A 183 -7.93 -1.46 -19.08
N LYS A 184 -7.73 -0.17 -18.87
CA LYS A 184 -6.70 0.61 -19.56
C LYS A 184 -5.34 0.36 -18.92
N GLU A 185 -4.29 0.60 -19.69
CA GLU A 185 -2.91 0.36 -19.28
C GLU A 185 -2.20 1.66 -18.95
N PHE A 186 -1.31 1.60 -17.96
CA PHE A 186 -0.38 2.67 -17.61
C PHE A 186 1.01 2.07 -17.37
N GLN A 187 2.06 2.74 -17.84
CA GLN A 187 3.45 2.39 -17.57
C GLN A 187 4.21 3.65 -17.15
N GLY A 188 4.99 3.55 -16.07
CA GLY A 188 5.82 4.66 -15.59
C GLY A 188 5.83 4.79 -14.08
N GLU A 189 6.61 5.76 -13.61
CA GLU A 189 6.58 6.22 -12.22
C GLU A 189 5.31 7.05 -11.97
N LEU A 190 4.80 6.99 -10.74
CA LEU A 190 3.68 7.81 -10.32
C LEU A 190 4.20 8.99 -9.49
N ARG A 191 4.43 10.11 -10.17
CA ARG A 191 5.04 11.34 -9.64
C ARG A 191 4.23 12.59 -9.91
N GLY A 192 2.95 12.43 -10.22
CA GLY A 192 1.98 13.51 -10.33
C GLY A 192 1.30 13.88 -9.01
N GLY A 193 1.07 15.18 -8.84
CA GLY A 193 0.50 15.77 -7.61
C GLY A 193 -0.89 16.37 -7.79
N ARG A 194 -1.64 15.98 -8.84
CA ARG A 194 -2.92 16.61 -9.20
C ARG A 194 -4.05 16.24 -8.24
N TYR A 195 -4.11 14.97 -7.84
CA TYR A 195 -5.13 14.45 -6.93
C TYR A 195 -4.74 14.56 -5.46
N ALA A 196 -3.44 14.44 -5.18
CA ALA A 196 -2.86 14.60 -3.85
C ALA A 196 -1.42 15.08 -3.95
N HIS A 197 -0.99 16.01 -3.09
CA HIS A 197 0.37 16.54 -3.11
C HIS A 197 1.41 15.44 -2.85
N LEU A 198 2.52 15.42 -3.59
CA LEU A 198 3.57 14.42 -3.41
C LEU A 198 4.63 14.78 -2.39
N LEU A 199 4.60 15.96 -1.79
CA LEU A 199 5.49 16.33 -0.67
C LEU A 199 6.99 16.11 -0.94
N SER A 200 7.47 16.30 -2.18
CA SER A 200 8.84 15.98 -2.62
C SER A 200 9.97 16.68 -1.84
N GLY A 201 9.67 17.70 -1.04
CA GLY A 201 10.63 18.31 -0.11
C GLY A 201 11.20 17.34 0.93
N VAL A 202 10.55 16.21 1.17
CA VAL A 202 11.05 15.15 2.07
C VAL A 202 12.38 14.54 1.64
N PHE A 203 12.75 14.66 0.37
CA PHE A 203 14.01 14.12 -0.15
C PHE A 203 15.24 14.81 0.44
N SER A 204 15.11 16.07 0.86
CA SER A 204 16.21 16.84 1.48
C SER A 204 16.08 17.02 2.99
N THR A 205 14.92 16.68 3.56
CA THR A 205 14.64 16.85 4.98
C THR A 205 15.48 15.89 5.83
N ARG A 206 16.15 16.41 6.87
CA ARG A 206 17.00 15.63 7.81
C ARG A 206 17.94 14.67 7.06
N MET A 207 18.77 15.20 6.17
CA MET A 207 19.64 14.43 5.26
C MET A 207 20.48 13.35 5.95
N TRP A 208 20.89 13.57 7.20
CA TRP A 208 21.64 12.60 8.00
C TRP A 208 20.89 11.26 8.17
N ILE A 209 19.55 11.27 8.17
CA ILE A 209 18.73 10.04 8.18
C ILE A 209 18.98 9.23 6.90
N LYS A 210 18.93 9.89 5.73
CA LYS A 210 19.12 9.24 4.42
C LYS A 210 20.54 8.70 4.28
N GLN A 211 21.54 9.51 4.65
CA GLN A 211 22.95 9.09 4.64
C GLN A 211 23.18 7.85 5.51
N ARG A 212 22.61 7.83 6.73
CA ARG A 212 22.72 6.69 7.64
C ARG A 212 21.97 5.46 7.11
N ASN A 213 20.77 5.64 6.55
CA ASN A 213 20.00 4.56 5.94
C ASN A 213 20.79 3.90 4.81
N THR A 214 21.30 4.69 3.85
CA THR A 214 22.12 4.18 2.74
C THR A 214 23.38 3.45 3.23
N ALA A 215 24.08 3.98 4.24
CA ALA A 215 25.26 3.31 4.78
C ALA A 215 24.93 1.92 5.37
N ILE A 216 23.79 1.80 6.06
CA ILE A 216 23.33 0.54 6.66
C ILE A 216 22.83 -0.43 5.57
N GLU A 217 22.07 0.05 4.59
CA GLU A 217 21.65 -0.73 3.43
C GLU A 217 22.86 -1.32 2.70
N TYR A 218 23.87 -0.49 2.39
CA TYR A 218 25.13 -0.96 1.80
C TYR A 218 25.83 -2.00 2.66
N LEU A 219 25.91 -1.78 3.98
CA LEU A 219 26.54 -2.72 4.90
C LEU A 219 25.88 -4.10 4.86
N TYR A 220 24.55 -4.19 4.82
CA TYR A 220 23.88 -5.48 4.75
C TYR A 220 23.93 -6.09 3.35
N GLU A 221 23.54 -5.31 2.33
CA GLU A 221 23.33 -5.79 0.96
C GLU A 221 24.63 -6.08 0.21
N LYS A 222 25.70 -5.32 0.47
CA LYS A 222 26.95 -5.39 -0.30
C LYS A 222 28.11 -6.03 0.46
N TYR A 223 28.01 -6.13 1.79
CA TYR A 223 29.08 -6.69 2.62
C TYR A 223 28.61 -7.86 3.48
N SER A 224 27.71 -7.61 4.44
CA SER A 224 27.39 -8.60 5.48
C SER A 224 26.77 -9.87 4.90
N GLU A 225 25.74 -9.75 4.06
CA GLU A 225 25.15 -10.93 3.42
C GLU A 225 26.09 -11.58 2.39
N PRO A 226 26.72 -10.85 1.44
CA PRO A 226 27.63 -11.46 0.47
C PRO A 226 28.83 -12.15 1.10
N LEU A 227 29.52 -11.50 2.05
CA LEU A 227 30.71 -12.08 2.69
C LEU A 227 30.32 -13.30 3.55
N SER A 228 29.23 -13.22 4.32
CA SER A 228 28.73 -14.37 5.08
C SER A 228 28.39 -15.55 4.17
N THR A 229 27.81 -15.27 2.99
CA THR A 229 27.46 -16.31 2.01
C THR A 229 28.72 -16.94 1.41
N ILE A 230 29.71 -16.14 1.02
CA ILE A 230 30.99 -16.61 0.48
C ILE A 230 31.72 -17.46 1.53
N THR A 231 31.83 -16.99 2.77
CA THR A 231 32.46 -17.74 3.86
C THR A 231 31.75 -19.07 4.11
N TRP A 232 30.42 -19.07 4.14
CA TRP A 232 29.63 -20.28 4.31
C TRP A 232 29.83 -21.31 3.18
N ILE A 233 29.92 -20.86 1.93
CA ILE A 233 30.14 -21.76 0.77
C ILE A 233 31.58 -22.32 0.74
N LEU A 234 32.57 -21.51 1.12
CA LEU A 234 33.98 -21.90 1.07
C LEU A 234 34.42 -22.73 2.28
N ASP A 235 33.61 -22.77 3.33
CA ASP A 235 33.90 -23.54 4.53
C ASP A 235 33.73 -25.05 4.30
N LYS A 236 34.86 -25.72 4.00
CA LYS A 236 34.92 -27.16 3.78
C LYS A 236 34.68 -27.99 5.03
N HIS A 237 34.80 -27.38 6.21
CA HIS A 237 34.73 -28.07 7.49
C HIS A 237 33.34 -27.98 8.13
N ASN A 238 32.42 -27.19 7.56
CA ASN A 238 31.07 -26.92 8.09
C ASN A 238 31.09 -26.39 9.55
N GLU A 239 32.13 -25.63 9.90
CA GLU A 239 32.30 -24.98 11.21
C GLU A 239 31.63 -23.59 11.23
N PHE A 240 31.55 -22.92 10.08
CA PHE A 240 30.92 -21.61 9.94
C PHE A 240 29.41 -21.73 9.82
N ILE A 241 28.71 -21.20 10.81
CA ILE A 241 27.25 -21.09 10.80
C ILE A 241 26.87 -19.73 10.22
N TYR A 242 26.17 -19.72 9.08
CA TYR A 242 25.67 -18.48 8.49
C TYR A 242 24.83 -17.69 9.52
N PRO A 243 25.15 -16.42 9.81
CA PRO A 243 24.57 -15.66 10.92
C PRO A 243 23.17 -15.11 10.60
N LYS A 244 22.26 -15.99 10.15
CA LYS A 244 20.91 -15.64 9.65
C LYS A 244 20.11 -14.82 10.65
N ASP A 245 20.15 -15.16 11.93
CA ASP A 245 19.28 -14.56 12.94
C ASP A 245 19.76 -13.15 13.33
N TYR A 246 21.07 -12.93 13.30
CA TYR A 246 21.67 -11.61 13.49
C TYR A 246 21.36 -10.69 12.31
N ILE A 247 21.56 -11.18 11.08
CA ILE A 247 21.25 -10.43 9.86
C ILE A 247 19.75 -10.09 9.82
N LEU A 248 18.87 -11.08 10.04
CA LEU A 248 17.43 -10.86 10.05
C LEU A 248 17.00 -9.87 11.13
N SER A 249 17.61 -9.92 12.31
CA SER A 249 17.34 -8.95 13.37
C SER A 249 17.74 -7.54 12.91
N GLY A 250 18.95 -7.37 12.38
CA GLY A 250 19.44 -6.10 11.84
C GLY A 250 18.56 -5.52 10.73
N LEU A 251 18.14 -6.36 9.77
CA LEU A 251 17.22 -5.96 8.71
C LEU A 251 15.85 -5.54 9.26
N LYS A 252 15.31 -6.23 10.28
CA LYS A 252 14.08 -5.80 10.95
C LYS A 252 14.23 -4.45 11.64
N TRP A 253 15.39 -4.16 12.23
CA TRP A 253 15.67 -2.84 12.78
C TRP A 253 15.73 -1.76 11.71
N LEU A 254 16.41 -2.03 10.59
CA LEU A 254 16.43 -1.13 9.43
C LEU A 254 15.00 -0.84 8.91
N GLN A 255 14.17 -1.87 8.78
CA GLN A 255 12.79 -1.72 8.31
C GLN A 255 11.90 -0.90 9.25
N LYS A 256 12.22 -0.80 10.54
CA LYS A 256 11.51 0.10 11.47
C LYS A 256 11.77 1.58 11.18
N CYS A 257 12.85 1.91 10.48
CA CYS A 257 13.17 3.27 10.04
C CYS A 257 12.59 3.60 8.66
N ALA A 258 12.09 2.59 7.94
CA ALA A 258 11.54 2.73 6.59
C ALA A 258 10.08 3.22 6.47
N PRO A 259 9.22 3.31 7.52
CA PRO A 259 7.92 3.97 7.40
C PRO A 259 8.09 5.37 6.81
N HIS A 260 7.13 5.81 5.98
CA HIS A 260 7.29 7.05 5.21
C HIS A 260 7.55 8.23 6.15
N ASP A 261 6.79 8.41 7.24
CA ASP A 261 7.01 9.50 8.21
C ASP A 261 8.35 9.46 8.95
N SER A 262 9.00 8.30 8.99
CA SER A 262 10.33 8.10 9.56
C SER A 262 11.42 8.44 8.54
N ILE A 263 11.51 7.68 7.44
CA ILE A 263 12.59 7.87 6.45
C ILE A 263 12.50 9.23 5.76
N CYS A 264 11.30 9.78 5.57
CA CYS A 264 11.09 11.12 5.02
C CYS A 264 11.55 12.24 5.98
N GLY A 265 11.74 11.95 7.27
CA GLY A 265 12.19 12.93 8.25
C GLY A 265 11.11 13.96 8.62
N CYS A 266 9.83 13.68 8.36
CA CYS A 266 8.70 14.60 8.55
C CYS A 266 7.96 14.42 9.90
N SER A 267 8.54 13.67 10.83
CA SER A 267 8.08 13.59 12.22
C SER A 267 8.78 14.59 13.15
N VAL A 268 8.29 14.69 14.39
CA VAL A 268 8.90 15.45 15.50
C VAL A 268 10.30 14.92 15.86
N ASP A 269 11.12 15.73 16.51
CA ASP A 269 12.51 15.38 16.83
C ASP A 269 12.63 14.07 17.63
N GLN A 270 11.75 13.84 18.61
CA GLN A 270 11.76 12.63 19.44
C GLN A 270 11.55 11.32 18.67
N VAL A 271 11.00 11.39 17.46
CA VAL A 271 10.86 10.21 16.60
C VAL A 271 12.18 9.86 15.90
N HIS A 272 13.05 10.86 15.70
CA HIS A 272 14.29 10.72 14.96
C HIS A 272 15.54 10.62 15.85
N ASP A 273 15.47 11.07 17.10
CA ASP A 273 16.52 10.90 18.13
C ASP A 273 16.85 9.42 18.41
#